data_AF-A0A2H9N603-F1
#
_entry.id   AF-A0A2H9N603-F1
#
_cell.length_a   1.000
_cell.length_b   1.000
_cell.length_c   1.000
_cell.angle_alpha   90.00
_cell.angle_beta   90.00
_cell.angle_gamma   90.00
#
_symmetry.space_group_name_H-M   'P 1'
#
loop_
_entity.id
_entity.type
_entity.pdbx_description
1 polymer ?
#
loop_
_entity_poly.entity_id
_entity_poly.type
_entity_poly.pdbx_seq_one_letter_code
_entity_poly.pdbx_strand_id
1 'polypeptide(L)'
;MNNALFGGITVDKVSSKADLFYYAIPSSLSGKAKIGARVVIPFGEKNELRSGFILQITKIPPQFKVKEIIAIIEEPVFSQRIYDLLLFTSNTFLIPINSLVNRLIRTTASTKIEKYVESINVKSLEEVYNSTHGKKRELAKIFLEKKFISIESLKRKFKGTLSKYLLEFQEKGNIAIRNTEIFSKIRILKISTINNEETLKAINQIDNTYRKRALLICQRLMNADNRILDETTLIKKIKDGKHVLDLLTSKKIILEYQFESDKKINNFKVETIFNENLERRSIKIIEKLLISLGSAEKALIVFPEVILLSRVKEIYKKAFGSKLATWQGKEKLKLIEQIKAGKTVILATPFSMFLDIPNL
;
A
#
# COMPACT_ATOMS: atom_id res chain seq x y z
N MET A 1 0.77 22.56 -26.34
CA MET A 1 1.71 22.69 -25.20
C MET A 1 1.88 21.32 -24.56
N ASN A 2 3.12 20.82 -24.47
CA ASN A 2 3.41 19.50 -23.90
C ASN A 2 3.02 19.48 -22.41
N ASN A 3 1.94 18.75 -22.08
CA ASN A 3 1.42 18.61 -20.72
C ASN A 3 2.23 17.55 -19.94
N ALA A 4 3.57 17.58 -20.09
CA ALA A 4 4.47 16.60 -19.49
C ALA A 4 4.48 16.79 -17.97
N LEU A 5 4.32 15.69 -17.23
CA LEU A 5 4.36 15.67 -15.78
C LEU A 5 5.65 15.03 -15.31
N PHE A 6 6.21 15.56 -14.22
CA PHE A 6 7.41 15.05 -13.59
C PHE A 6 7.13 14.76 -12.12
N GLY A 7 7.66 13.64 -11.64
CA GLY A 7 7.54 13.20 -10.25
C GLY A 7 8.87 13.32 -9.54
N GLY A 8 8.90 13.99 -8.38
CA GLY A 8 10.00 13.93 -7.43
C GLY A 8 9.84 12.70 -6.54
N ILE A 9 10.76 11.75 -6.65
CA ILE A 9 10.67 10.41 -6.07
C ILE A 9 11.71 10.23 -4.96
N THR A 10 11.29 9.73 -3.79
CA THR A 10 12.22 9.17 -2.81
C THR A 10 12.54 7.73 -3.20
N VAL A 11 13.80 7.32 -3.14
CA VAL A 11 14.19 5.96 -3.50
C VAL A 11 14.40 5.10 -2.27
N ASP A 12 13.82 3.90 -2.27
CA ASP A 12 13.94 2.96 -1.15
C ASP A 12 15.40 2.51 -0.96
N LYS A 13 15.83 2.48 0.31
CA LYS A 13 17.17 2.00 0.75
C LYS A 13 18.37 2.75 0.16
N VAL A 14 18.17 3.95 -0.37
CA VAL A 14 19.26 4.77 -0.90
C VAL A 14 19.68 5.79 0.15
N SER A 15 20.97 5.77 0.51
CA SER A 15 21.61 6.87 1.24
C SER A 15 22.12 7.86 0.20
N SER A 16 21.46 9.02 0.10
CA SER A 16 21.77 10.06 -0.89
C SER A 16 21.75 11.43 -0.21
N LYS A 17 22.59 12.34 -0.70
CA LYS A 17 22.54 13.77 -0.33
C LYS A 17 21.32 14.49 -0.91
N ALA A 18 20.74 13.95 -1.99
CA ALA A 18 19.51 14.45 -2.59
C ALA A 18 18.28 13.75 -2.00
N ASP A 19 17.29 14.55 -1.62
CA ASP A 19 16.02 14.08 -1.07
C ASP A 19 15.13 13.44 -2.14
N LEU A 20 15.04 14.07 -3.32
CA LEU A 20 14.16 13.66 -4.41
C LEU A 20 14.94 13.48 -5.70
N PHE A 21 14.59 12.42 -6.43
CA PHE A 21 15.07 12.16 -7.78
C PHE A 21 13.91 12.35 -8.75
N TYR A 22 14.13 13.12 -9.81
CA TYR A 22 13.07 13.48 -10.74
C TYR A 22 12.97 12.48 -11.89
N TYR A 23 11.74 12.07 -12.18
CA TYR A 23 11.39 11.17 -13.28
C TYR A 23 10.25 11.76 -14.09
N ALA A 24 10.24 11.51 -15.39
CA ALA A 24 9.07 11.80 -16.22
C ALA A 24 7.94 10.81 -15.88
N ILE A 25 6.71 11.31 -15.81
CA ILE A 25 5.49 10.54 -15.61
C ILE A 25 4.87 10.31 -16.98
N PRO A 26 4.91 9.07 -17.52
CA PRO A 26 4.27 8.76 -18.80
C PRO A 26 2.77 9.09 -18.78
N SER A 27 2.24 9.50 -19.93
CA SER A 27 0.80 9.82 -20.07
C SER A 27 -0.11 8.68 -19.61
N SER A 28 0.29 7.43 -19.85
CA SER A 28 -0.41 6.22 -19.40
C SER A 28 -0.48 6.05 -17.87
N LEU A 29 0.41 6.71 -17.12
CA LEU A 29 0.45 6.68 -15.65
C LEU A 29 -0.09 7.96 -15.01
N SER A 30 -0.28 9.02 -15.79
CA SER A 30 -0.67 10.36 -15.30
C SER A 30 -1.90 10.34 -14.38
N GLY A 31 -2.97 9.63 -14.74
CA GLY A 31 -4.20 9.55 -13.93
C GLY A 31 -4.05 8.83 -12.59
N LYS A 32 -2.97 8.05 -12.41
CA LYS A 32 -2.67 7.31 -11.16
C LYS A 32 -1.55 7.97 -10.35
N ALA A 33 -0.78 8.88 -10.96
CA ALA A 33 0.32 9.55 -10.31
C ALA A 33 -0.22 10.54 -9.27
N LYS A 34 -0.07 10.19 -7.99
CA LYS A 34 -0.49 11.00 -6.85
C LYS A 34 0.62 11.02 -5.82
N ILE A 35 0.67 12.09 -5.03
CA ILE A 35 1.58 12.17 -3.87
C ILE A 35 1.33 10.98 -2.94
N GLY A 36 2.39 10.35 -2.48
CA GLY A 36 2.38 9.13 -1.67
C GLY A 36 2.24 7.83 -2.45
N ALA A 37 1.99 7.87 -3.77
CA ALA A 37 1.92 6.66 -4.59
C ALA A 37 3.30 6.00 -4.69
N ARG A 38 3.34 4.66 -4.64
CA ARG A 38 4.58 3.89 -4.78
C ARG A 38 4.84 3.54 -6.24
N VAL A 39 6.06 3.79 -6.68
CA VAL A 39 6.51 3.65 -8.06
C VAL A 39 7.66 2.67 -8.19
N VAL A 40 7.83 2.14 -9.40
CA VAL A 40 9.05 1.44 -9.84
C VAL A 40 9.80 2.32 -10.82
N ILE A 41 11.08 2.51 -10.57
CA ILE A 41 11.97 3.41 -11.32
C ILE A 41 13.31 2.73 -11.64
N PRO A 42 13.93 3.06 -12.78
CA PRO A 42 15.33 2.71 -13.03
C PRO A 42 16.24 3.69 -12.28
N PHE A 43 17.15 3.17 -11.46
CA PHE A 43 18.02 3.97 -10.59
C PHE A 43 19.50 3.67 -10.82
N GLY A 44 20.34 4.70 -10.69
CA GLY A 44 21.79 4.62 -10.90
C GLY A 44 22.20 4.37 -12.36
N GLU A 45 23.50 4.20 -12.57
CA GLU A 45 24.12 3.97 -13.90
C GLU A 45 23.70 2.62 -14.49
N LYS A 46 23.63 1.60 -13.65
CA LYS A 46 23.24 0.22 -14.03
C LYS A 46 21.74 0.04 -14.31
N ASN A 47 20.93 1.11 -14.20
CA ASN A 47 19.47 1.06 -14.31
C ASN A 47 18.83 -0.03 -13.43
N GLU A 48 19.33 -0.20 -12.21
CA GLU A 48 18.73 -1.13 -11.26
C GLU A 48 17.30 -0.68 -10.95
N LEU A 49 16.37 -1.62 -10.98
CA LEU A 49 14.98 -1.32 -10.64
C LEU A 49 14.85 -1.15 -9.13
N ARG A 50 14.35 0.01 -8.73
CA ARG A 50 14.09 0.36 -7.33
C ARG A 50 12.65 0.81 -7.18
N SER A 51 12.13 0.63 -5.98
CA SER A 51 10.87 1.21 -5.56
C SER A 51 11.09 2.57 -4.88
N GLY A 52 10.05 3.37 -4.86
CA GLY A 52 10.08 4.71 -4.27
C GLY A 52 8.70 5.33 -4.16
N PHE A 53 8.60 6.51 -3.55
CA PHE A 53 7.34 7.23 -3.38
C PHE A 53 7.36 8.57 -4.10
N ILE A 54 6.25 8.91 -4.76
CA ILE A 54 6.06 10.24 -5.34
C ILE A 54 5.83 11.22 -4.19
N LEU A 55 6.75 12.17 -3.96
CA LEU A 55 6.58 13.24 -2.97
C LEU A 55 6.41 14.62 -3.59
N GLN A 56 6.55 14.74 -4.91
CA GLN A 56 6.30 15.97 -5.62
C GLN A 56 5.79 15.64 -7.03
N ILE A 57 4.86 16.44 -7.54
CA ILE A 57 4.41 16.41 -8.93
C ILE A 57 4.50 17.82 -9.48
N THR A 58 5.14 17.99 -10.63
CA THR A 58 5.32 19.29 -11.27
C THR A 58 5.18 19.19 -12.78
N LYS A 59 4.77 20.29 -13.41
CA LYS A 59 4.81 20.47 -14.87
C LYS A 59 6.10 21.13 -15.34
N ILE A 60 6.90 21.63 -14.42
CA ILE A 60 8.17 22.29 -14.73
C ILE A 60 9.20 21.20 -15.03
N PRO A 61 9.78 21.16 -16.25
CA PRO A 61 10.78 20.18 -16.59
C PRO A 61 12.06 20.39 -15.75
N PRO A 62 12.66 19.34 -15.22
CA PRO A 62 13.99 19.43 -14.61
C PRO A 62 15.02 19.93 -15.63
N GLN A 63 16.05 20.64 -15.16
CA GLN A 63 17.13 21.16 -15.99
C GLN A 63 18.07 20.07 -16.55
N PHE A 64 17.78 18.80 -16.26
CA PHE A 64 18.58 17.64 -16.65
C PHE A 64 17.68 16.57 -17.28
N LYS A 65 18.29 15.69 -18.08
CA LYS A 65 17.59 14.56 -18.67
C LYS A 65 17.13 13.61 -17.59
N VAL A 66 15.83 13.30 -17.58
CA VAL A 66 15.23 12.35 -16.64
C VAL A 66 14.87 11.04 -17.32
N LYS A 67 14.86 9.97 -16.53
CA LYS A 67 14.29 8.68 -16.92
C LYS A 67 12.78 8.70 -16.66
N GLU A 68 12.07 7.70 -17.17
CA GLU A 68 10.62 7.57 -16.96
C GLU A 68 10.29 6.64 -15.77
N ILE A 69 9.15 6.90 -15.14
CA ILE A 69 8.53 5.94 -14.20
C ILE A 69 8.03 4.72 -14.99
N ILE A 70 8.41 3.52 -14.52
CA ILE A 70 8.05 2.26 -15.19
C ILE A 70 6.64 1.83 -14.82
N ALA A 71 6.29 1.93 -13.53
CA ALA A 71 5.00 1.51 -13.02
C ALA A 71 4.63 2.27 -11.74
N ILE A 72 3.33 2.41 -11.51
CA ILE A 72 2.76 2.74 -10.20
C ILE A 72 2.19 1.44 -9.65
N ILE A 73 2.77 0.97 -8.55
CA ILE A 73 2.49 -0.33 -7.93
C ILE A 73 1.59 -0.20 -6.70
N GLU A 74 1.48 1.00 -6.15
CA GLU A 74 0.64 1.28 -4.99
C GLU A 74 0.04 2.69 -5.12
N GLU A 75 -1.26 2.81 -4.87
CA GLU A 75 -1.90 4.12 -4.63
C GLU A 75 -1.31 4.80 -3.39
N PRO A 76 -1.60 6.09 -3.13
CA PRO A 76 -1.09 6.79 -1.96
C PRO A 76 -1.22 5.99 -0.67
N VAL A 77 -0.07 5.72 -0.04
CA VAL A 77 0.01 4.92 1.19
C VAL A 77 -0.16 5.73 2.46
N PHE A 78 -0.20 7.06 2.31
CA PHE A 78 -0.50 8.00 3.36
C PHE A 78 -1.40 9.14 2.83
N SER A 79 -2.19 9.74 3.72
CA SER A 79 -3.07 10.86 3.44
C SER A 79 -2.28 12.17 3.30
N GLN A 80 -2.96 13.20 2.80
CA GLN A 80 -2.41 14.56 2.75
C GLN A 80 -2.00 15.05 4.15
N ARG A 81 -2.78 14.75 5.20
CA ARG A 81 -2.46 15.13 6.58
C ARG A 81 -1.13 14.55 7.05
N ILE A 82 -0.86 13.28 6.74
CA ILE A 82 0.41 12.63 7.09
C ILE A 82 1.55 13.17 6.25
N TYR A 83 1.31 13.46 4.96
CA TYR A 83 2.29 14.13 4.11
C TYR A 83 2.68 15.52 4.64
N ASP A 84 1.72 16.33 5.05
CA ASP A 84 1.96 17.65 5.63
C ASP A 84 2.76 17.54 6.94
N LEU A 85 2.47 16.53 7.77
CA LEU A 85 3.25 16.24 8.98
C LEU A 85 4.69 15.81 8.66
N LEU A 86 4.89 15.00 7.60
CA LEU A 86 6.21 14.61 7.13
C LEU A 86 7.02 15.81 6.65
N LEU A 87 6.40 16.72 5.88
CA LEU A 87 7.01 17.98 5.44
C LEU A 87 7.34 18.89 6.62
N PHE A 88 6.39 19.09 7.54
CA PHE A 88 6.60 19.88 8.75
C PHE A 88 7.80 19.34 9.54
N THR A 89 7.85 18.03 9.76
CA THR A 89 8.94 17.37 10.50
C THR A 89 10.28 17.54 9.76
N SER A 90 10.29 17.32 8.44
CA SER A 90 11.48 17.47 7.61
C SER A 90 12.05 18.88 7.69
N ASN A 91 11.19 19.90 7.51
CA ASN A 91 11.59 21.31 7.50
C ASN A 91 11.97 21.82 8.89
N THR A 92 11.22 21.44 9.93
CA THR A 92 11.44 21.94 11.30
C THR A 92 12.71 21.37 11.93
N PHE A 93 12.97 20.08 11.70
CA PHE A 93 14.09 19.37 12.31
C PHE A 93 15.25 19.13 11.35
N LEU A 94 15.18 19.69 10.13
CA LEU A 94 16.20 19.57 9.08
C LEU A 94 16.56 18.11 8.76
N ILE A 95 15.55 17.23 8.78
CA ILE A 95 15.70 15.81 8.49
C ILE A 95 15.34 15.59 7.01
N PRO A 96 16.21 14.94 6.20
CA PRO A 96 15.89 14.55 4.83
C PRO A 96 14.56 13.82 4.73
N ILE A 97 13.63 14.31 3.89
CA ILE A 97 12.27 13.73 3.81
C ILE A 97 12.30 12.27 3.35
N ASN A 98 13.26 11.91 2.49
CA ASN A 98 13.47 10.53 2.06
C ASN A 98 13.74 9.57 3.24
N SER A 99 14.47 10.05 4.25
CA SER A 99 14.84 9.27 5.44
C SER A 99 13.64 9.08 6.36
N LEU A 100 12.78 10.09 6.49
CA LEU A 100 11.51 9.98 7.21
C LEU A 100 10.58 8.98 6.54
N VAL A 101 10.33 9.11 5.23
CA VAL A 101 9.44 8.20 4.49
C VAL A 101 9.97 6.76 4.52
N ASN A 102 11.26 6.57 4.24
CA ASN A 102 11.89 5.25 4.28
C ASN A 102 11.90 4.59 5.67
N ARG A 103 11.80 5.37 6.76
CA ARG A 103 11.75 4.85 8.14
C ARG A 103 10.32 4.60 8.61
N LEU A 104 9.38 5.47 8.25
CA LEU A 104 8.02 5.47 8.78
C LEU A 104 7.08 4.61 7.93
N ILE A 105 7.15 4.78 6.61
CA ILE A 105 6.22 4.21 5.64
C ILE A 105 6.70 2.84 5.13
N ARG A 106 8.01 2.61 5.02
CA ARG A 106 8.57 1.34 4.50
C ARG A 106 8.20 0.09 5.33
N THR A 107 7.93 0.28 6.61
CA THR A 107 7.63 -0.79 7.59
C THR A 107 6.17 -1.28 7.57
N THR A 108 5.29 -0.60 6.83
CA THR A 108 3.84 -0.84 6.87
C THR A 108 3.32 -1.69 5.71
N ALA A 109 4.19 -2.13 4.80
CA ALA A 109 3.82 -2.89 3.61
C ALA A 109 4.64 -4.18 3.50
N SER A 110 4.05 -5.25 2.97
CA SER A 110 4.71 -6.56 2.84
C SER A 110 5.60 -6.58 1.60
N THR A 111 6.87 -6.97 1.76
CA THR A 111 7.81 -7.03 0.63
C THR A 111 7.55 -8.26 -0.23
N LYS A 112 7.39 -8.07 -1.53
CA LYS A 112 7.36 -9.12 -2.54
C LYS A 112 8.42 -8.80 -3.59
N ILE A 113 9.16 -9.82 -4.04
CA ILE A 113 10.05 -9.67 -5.19
C ILE A 113 9.22 -9.79 -6.46
N GLU A 114 9.23 -8.75 -7.29
CA GLU A 114 8.65 -8.77 -8.63
C GLU A 114 9.75 -8.80 -9.68
N LYS A 115 9.51 -9.54 -10.77
CA LYS A 115 10.41 -9.67 -11.90
C LYS A 115 9.93 -8.84 -13.08
N TYR A 116 10.83 -8.08 -13.66
CA TYR A 116 10.63 -7.28 -14.86
C TYR A 116 11.55 -7.77 -15.96
N VAL A 117 11.09 -7.68 -17.20
CA VAL A 117 11.89 -7.87 -18.39
C VAL A 117 12.38 -6.51 -18.84
N GLU A 118 13.69 -6.36 -19.00
CA GLU A 118 14.35 -5.22 -19.62
C GLU A 118 14.70 -5.55 -21.07
N SER A 119 14.32 -4.71 -22.01
CA SER A 119 14.76 -4.79 -23.40
C SER A 119 16.19 -4.25 -23.53
N ILE A 120 17.10 -5.10 -24.01
CA ILE A 120 18.54 -4.79 -24.08
C ILE A 120 18.96 -4.45 -25.51
N ASN A 121 18.59 -5.30 -26.49
CA ASN A 121 19.04 -5.16 -27.87
C ASN A 121 17.87 -4.94 -28.83
N VAL A 122 17.64 -3.67 -29.20
CA VAL A 122 16.55 -3.25 -30.11
C VAL A 122 16.71 -3.88 -31.49
N LYS A 123 17.91 -3.88 -32.08
CA LYS A 123 18.14 -4.45 -33.41
C LYS A 123 17.82 -5.94 -33.47
N SER A 124 18.29 -6.70 -32.48
CA SER A 124 17.98 -8.12 -32.41
C SER A 124 16.50 -8.37 -32.12
N LEU A 125 15.82 -7.50 -31.36
CA LEU A 125 14.37 -7.58 -31.17
C LEU A 125 13.59 -7.29 -32.47
N GLU A 126 14.05 -6.36 -33.31
CA GLU A 126 13.49 -6.09 -34.64
C GLU A 126 13.64 -7.29 -35.57
N GLU A 127 14.80 -7.95 -35.58
CA GLU A 127 15.01 -9.20 -36.33
C GLU A 127 14.02 -10.28 -35.91
N VAL A 128 13.81 -10.47 -34.60
CA VAL A 128 12.83 -11.43 -34.10
C VAL A 128 11.41 -11.02 -34.47
N TYR A 129 11.08 -9.73 -34.41
CA TYR A 129 9.77 -9.22 -34.80
C TYR A 129 9.48 -9.46 -36.29
N ASN A 130 10.48 -9.30 -37.15
CA ASN A 130 10.33 -9.48 -38.60
C ASN A 130 10.35 -10.96 -39.03
N SER A 131 11.11 -11.81 -38.33
CA SER A 131 11.30 -13.23 -38.69
C SER A 131 10.29 -14.19 -38.07
N THR A 132 9.50 -13.76 -37.09
CA THR A 132 8.58 -14.64 -36.36
C THR A 132 7.11 -14.23 -36.52
N HIS A 133 6.20 -15.16 -36.20
CA HIS A 133 4.76 -14.97 -36.33
C HIS A 133 4.04 -15.31 -35.03
N GLY A 134 2.76 -14.92 -34.93
CA GLY A 134 1.90 -15.22 -33.78
C GLY A 134 2.38 -14.57 -32.48
N LYS A 135 2.22 -15.30 -31.36
CA LYS A 135 2.50 -14.79 -30.00
C LYS A 135 3.94 -14.33 -29.80
N LYS A 136 4.91 -14.93 -30.49
CA LYS A 136 6.32 -14.56 -30.36
C LYS A 136 6.61 -13.20 -30.95
N ARG A 137 6.06 -12.91 -32.14
CA ARG A 137 6.12 -11.58 -32.77
C ARG A 137 5.46 -10.52 -31.91
N GLU A 138 4.29 -10.85 -31.35
CA GLU A 138 3.58 -9.93 -30.46
C GLU A 138 4.38 -9.61 -29.20
N LEU A 139 5.08 -10.60 -28.63
CA LEU A 139 5.97 -10.38 -27.49
C LEU A 139 7.18 -9.51 -27.85
N ALA A 140 7.80 -9.74 -29.02
CA ALA A 140 8.89 -8.89 -29.53
C ALA A 140 8.43 -7.44 -29.71
N LYS A 141 7.23 -7.22 -30.27
CA LYS A 141 6.63 -5.88 -30.41
C LYS A 141 6.50 -5.17 -29.07
N ILE A 142 6.01 -5.88 -28.04
CA ILE A 142 5.89 -5.32 -26.69
C ILE A 142 7.25 -4.88 -26.14
N PHE A 143 8.32 -5.65 -26.38
CA PHE A 143 9.68 -5.30 -25.94
C PHE A 143 10.29 -4.15 -26.74
N LEU A 144 9.90 -3.96 -28.00
CA LEU A 144 10.30 -2.78 -28.79
C LEU A 144 9.60 -1.51 -28.30
N GLU A 145 8.32 -1.62 -27.94
CA GLU A 145 7.53 -0.47 -27.47
C GLU A 145 7.85 -0.06 -26.02
N LYS A 146 8.25 -1.03 -25.17
CA LYS A 146 8.48 -0.80 -23.74
C LYS A 146 9.85 -1.34 -23.32
N LYS A 147 10.67 -0.44 -22.77
CA LYS A 147 11.97 -0.82 -22.20
C LYS A 147 11.85 -1.75 -20.99
N PHE A 148 10.84 -1.58 -20.15
CA PHE A 148 10.60 -2.41 -18.98
C PHE A 148 9.14 -2.90 -18.92
N ILE A 149 8.93 -4.16 -18.59
CA ILE A 149 7.59 -4.74 -18.42
C ILE A 149 7.56 -5.82 -17.34
N SER A 150 6.52 -5.86 -16.49
CA SER A 150 6.42 -6.89 -15.45
C SER A 150 6.07 -8.25 -16.06
N ILE A 151 6.72 -9.31 -15.57
CA ILE A 151 6.42 -10.69 -16.01
C ILE A 151 4.96 -11.05 -15.72
N GLU A 152 4.38 -10.54 -14.63
CA GLU A 152 3.00 -10.80 -14.27
C GLU A 152 2.01 -10.26 -15.32
N SER A 153 2.28 -9.07 -15.88
CA SER A 153 1.45 -8.50 -16.95
C SER A 153 1.49 -9.35 -18.22
N LEU A 154 2.64 -9.98 -18.51
CA LEU A 154 2.83 -10.87 -19.65
C LEU A 154 2.15 -12.23 -19.44
N LYS A 155 2.18 -12.79 -18.23
CA LYS A 155 1.56 -14.10 -17.92
C LYS A 155 0.08 -14.12 -18.28
N ARG A 156 -0.64 -13.02 -18.02
CA ARG A 156 -2.06 -12.89 -18.32
C ARG A 156 -2.36 -13.09 -19.81
N LYS A 157 -1.47 -12.62 -20.70
CA LYS A 157 -1.64 -12.65 -22.15
C LYS A 157 -1.03 -13.91 -22.80
N PHE A 158 0.16 -14.33 -22.34
CA PHE A 158 0.93 -15.38 -22.99
C PHE A 158 0.83 -16.76 -22.29
N LYS A 159 0.35 -16.83 -21.05
CA LYS A 159 0.14 -18.07 -20.28
C LYS A 159 1.38 -19.00 -20.33
N GLY A 160 1.18 -20.31 -20.56
CA GLY A 160 2.24 -21.33 -20.49
C GLY A 160 3.40 -21.17 -21.48
N THR A 161 3.22 -20.45 -22.59
CA THR A 161 4.30 -20.24 -23.58
C THR A 161 5.28 -19.15 -23.19
N LEU A 162 4.96 -18.33 -22.18
CA LEU A 162 5.78 -17.19 -21.78
C LEU A 162 7.19 -17.62 -21.34
N SER A 163 7.30 -18.63 -20.47
CA SER A 163 8.58 -19.06 -19.92
C SER A 163 9.55 -19.50 -21.02
N LYS A 164 9.05 -20.26 -22.01
CA LYS A 164 9.84 -20.69 -23.17
C LYS A 164 10.37 -19.50 -23.97
N TYR A 165 9.51 -18.53 -24.28
CA TYR A 165 9.95 -17.35 -25.03
C TYR A 165 10.94 -16.49 -24.25
N LEU A 166 10.69 -16.25 -22.96
CA LEU A 166 11.61 -15.46 -22.13
C LEU A 166 13.00 -16.07 -22.07
N LEU A 167 13.11 -17.40 -21.95
CA LEU A 167 14.40 -18.09 -22.02
C LEU A 167 15.09 -17.86 -23.37
N GLU A 168 14.37 -18.07 -24.47
CA GLU A 168 14.94 -17.91 -25.82
C GLU A 168 15.42 -16.47 -26.10
N PHE A 169 14.60 -15.46 -25.74
CA PHE A 169 14.98 -14.05 -25.87
C PHE A 169 16.18 -13.70 -24.98
N GLN A 170 16.30 -14.32 -23.79
CA GLN A 170 17.41 -14.06 -22.88
C GLN A 170 18.70 -14.71 -23.39
N GLU A 171 18.66 -15.94 -23.88
CA GLU A 171 19.81 -16.65 -24.48
C GLU A 171 20.38 -15.92 -25.70
N LYS A 172 19.50 -15.32 -26.50
CA LYS A 172 19.89 -14.47 -27.64
C LYS A 172 20.33 -13.06 -27.26
N GLY A 173 20.34 -12.73 -25.97
CA GLY A 173 20.73 -11.40 -25.47
C GLY A 173 19.75 -10.28 -25.84
N ASN A 174 18.52 -10.59 -26.24
CA ASN A 174 17.50 -9.59 -26.55
C ASN A 174 17.03 -8.87 -25.29
N ILE A 175 16.91 -9.60 -24.18
CA ILE A 175 16.32 -9.14 -22.93
C ILE A 175 17.16 -9.54 -21.72
N ALA A 176 16.93 -8.86 -20.60
CA ALA A 176 17.43 -9.25 -19.28
C ALA A 176 16.28 -9.30 -18.26
N ILE A 177 16.32 -10.26 -17.34
CA ILE A 177 15.38 -10.29 -16.21
C ILE A 177 15.96 -9.49 -15.05
N ARG A 178 15.22 -8.48 -14.62
CA ARG A 178 15.54 -7.64 -13.47
C ARG A 178 14.58 -7.93 -12.33
N ASN A 179 15.11 -7.94 -11.10
CA ASN A 179 14.31 -8.09 -9.90
C ASN A 179 14.15 -6.72 -9.24
N THR A 180 12.98 -6.47 -8.67
CA THR A 180 12.77 -5.33 -7.78
C THR A 180 11.98 -5.79 -6.57
N GLU A 181 12.38 -5.30 -5.40
CA GLU A 181 11.53 -5.38 -4.22
C GLU A 181 10.40 -4.39 -4.40
N ILE A 182 9.19 -4.91 -4.52
CA ILE A 182 7.96 -4.13 -4.42
C ILE A 182 7.37 -4.39 -3.05
N PHE A 183 6.58 -3.43 -2.60
CA PHE A 183 5.81 -3.60 -1.39
C PHE A 183 4.36 -3.63 -1.81
N SER A 184 3.65 -4.67 -1.40
CA SER A 184 2.25 -4.86 -1.75
C SER A 184 1.33 -4.31 -0.67
N LYS A 185 0.37 -3.49 -1.09
CA LYS A 185 -0.80 -3.14 -0.28
C LYS A 185 -1.56 -4.40 0.07
N ILE A 186 -1.82 -4.61 1.36
CA ILE A 186 -2.84 -5.55 1.79
C ILE A 186 -4.20 -4.85 1.64
N ARG A 187 -5.03 -5.32 0.70
CA ARG A 187 -6.40 -4.81 0.53
C ARG A 187 -7.21 -5.17 1.76
N ILE A 188 -7.98 -4.22 2.24
CA ILE A 188 -8.88 -4.42 3.38
C ILE A 188 -10.26 -4.08 2.89
N LEU A 189 -11.19 -4.99 3.09
CA LEU A 189 -12.49 -4.93 2.45
C LEU A 189 -13.58 -4.96 3.52
N LYS A 190 -14.67 -4.26 3.22
CA LYS A 190 -15.90 -4.26 4.01
C LYS A 190 -17.09 -4.69 3.17
N ILE A 191 -18.14 -5.18 3.82
CA ILE A 191 -19.44 -5.33 3.14
C ILE A 191 -19.99 -3.93 2.85
N SER A 192 -20.58 -3.77 1.66
CA SER A 192 -21.20 -2.51 1.23
C SER A 192 -22.41 -2.11 2.06
N THR A 193 -23.24 -3.08 2.46
CA THR A 193 -24.46 -2.90 3.25
C THR A 193 -24.35 -3.58 4.62
N ILE A 194 -25.04 -3.00 5.61
CA ILE A 194 -25.19 -3.60 6.94
C ILE A 194 -26.27 -4.71 6.90
N ASN A 195 -27.14 -4.70 5.90
CA ASN A 195 -28.21 -5.68 5.77
C ASN A 195 -27.69 -7.00 5.17
N ASN A 196 -27.79 -8.07 5.97
CA ASN A 196 -27.32 -9.40 5.56
C ASN A 196 -28.18 -9.98 4.42
N GLU A 197 -29.48 -9.72 4.40
CA GLU A 197 -30.37 -10.27 3.37
C GLU A 197 -30.09 -9.65 1.99
N GLU A 198 -29.85 -8.35 1.93
CA GLU A 198 -29.43 -7.66 0.71
C GLU A 198 -28.11 -8.21 0.19
N THR A 199 -27.16 -8.46 1.09
CA THR A 199 -25.86 -9.05 0.72
C THR A 199 -26.06 -10.45 0.13
N LEU A 200 -26.92 -11.28 0.73
CA LEU A 200 -27.23 -12.63 0.24
C LEU A 200 -27.95 -12.59 -1.12
N LYS A 201 -28.91 -11.66 -1.31
CA LYS A 201 -29.57 -11.43 -2.60
C LYS A 201 -28.58 -11.05 -3.69
N ALA A 202 -27.61 -10.18 -3.39
CA ALA A 202 -26.58 -9.78 -4.34
C ALA A 202 -25.62 -10.94 -4.68
N ILE A 203 -25.27 -11.79 -3.71
CA ILE A 203 -24.48 -13.02 -3.95
C ILE A 203 -25.25 -14.01 -4.84
N ASN A 204 -26.57 -14.07 -4.70
CA ASN A 204 -27.42 -14.88 -5.58
C ASN A 204 -27.47 -14.37 -7.02
N GLN A 205 -26.89 -13.21 -7.35
CA GLN A 205 -26.73 -12.73 -8.74
C GLN A 205 -25.32 -13.01 -9.30
N ILE A 206 -24.50 -13.78 -8.58
CA ILE A 206 -23.18 -14.22 -9.03
C ILE A 206 -23.29 -15.57 -9.74
N ASP A 207 -22.44 -15.79 -10.75
CA ASP A 207 -22.32 -17.05 -11.46
C ASP A 207 -22.16 -18.24 -10.50
N ASN A 208 -22.87 -19.33 -10.82
CA ASN A 208 -22.97 -20.49 -9.95
C ASN A 208 -21.60 -21.10 -9.62
N THR A 209 -20.64 -20.98 -10.54
CA THR A 209 -19.23 -21.39 -10.40
C THR A 209 -18.54 -20.74 -9.19
N TYR A 210 -18.84 -19.48 -8.88
CA TYR A 210 -18.17 -18.71 -7.84
C TYR A 210 -19.05 -18.45 -6.60
N ARG A 211 -20.36 -18.67 -6.69
CA ARG A 211 -21.35 -18.35 -5.64
C ARG A 211 -21.00 -18.92 -4.25
N LYS A 212 -20.66 -20.22 -4.14
CA LYS A 212 -20.30 -20.83 -2.84
C LYS A 212 -19.07 -20.17 -2.19
N ARG A 213 -18.08 -19.80 -3.01
CA ARG A 213 -16.84 -19.14 -2.56
C ARG A 213 -17.10 -17.69 -2.17
N ALA A 214 -17.93 -16.99 -2.95
CA ALA A 214 -18.38 -15.63 -2.66
C ALA A 214 -19.15 -15.56 -1.34
N LEU A 215 -20.03 -16.53 -1.09
CA LEU A 215 -20.76 -16.66 0.17
C LEU A 215 -19.79 -16.83 1.35
N LEU A 216 -18.80 -17.71 1.24
CA LEU A 216 -17.82 -17.92 2.31
C LEU A 216 -17.02 -16.65 2.63
N ILE A 217 -16.61 -15.88 1.62
CA ILE A 217 -15.91 -14.59 1.80
C ILE A 217 -16.82 -13.60 2.53
N CYS A 218 -18.07 -13.46 2.11
CA CYS A 218 -19.01 -12.53 2.73
C CYS A 218 -19.41 -12.96 4.14
N GLN A 219 -19.55 -14.26 4.41
CA GLN A 219 -19.78 -14.79 5.76
C GLN A 219 -18.62 -14.46 6.71
N ARG A 220 -17.37 -14.58 6.25
CA ARG A 220 -16.20 -14.16 7.05
C ARG A 220 -16.28 -12.68 7.43
N LEU A 221 -16.69 -11.82 6.50
CA LEU A 221 -16.92 -10.41 6.81
C LEU A 221 -18.10 -10.24 7.79
N MET A 222 -19.26 -10.87 7.54
CA MET A 222 -20.43 -10.75 8.42
C MET A 222 -20.14 -11.15 9.87
N ASN A 223 -19.26 -12.14 10.05
CA ASN A 223 -18.89 -12.67 11.37
C ASN A 223 -17.75 -11.89 12.05
N ALA A 224 -17.13 -10.91 11.37
CA ALA A 224 -16.12 -10.05 11.98
C ALA A 224 -16.79 -8.90 12.72
N ASP A 225 -16.30 -8.55 13.92
CA ASP A 225 -16.87 -7.52 14.81
C ASP A 225 -17.25 -6.22 14.08
N ASN A 226 -16.42 -5.77 13.13
CA ASN A 226 -16.64 -4.54 12.38
C ASN A 226 -16.95 -4.77 10.89
N ARG A 227 -17.19 -6.01 10.48
CA ARG A 227 -17.39 -6.42 9.08
C ARG A 227 -16.31 -5.98 8.09
N ILE A 228 -15.09 -5.84 8.60
CA ILE A 228 -13.90 -5.42 7.87
C ILE A 228 -12.83 -6.49 8.06
N LEU A 229 -12.23 -6.99 6.98
CA LEU A 229 -11.14 -7.95 7.02
C LEU A 229 -10.13 -7.70 5.90
N ASP A 230 -8.89 -8.14 6.11
CA ASP A 230 -7.85 -8.14 5.09
C ASP A 230 -8.09 -9.24 4.03
N GLU A 231 -7.62 -8.98 2.81
CA GLU A 231 -7.73 -9.88 1.67
C GLU A 231 -7.17 -11.27 1.98
N THR A 232 -6.01 -11.34 2.64
CA THR A 232 -5.33 -12.62 2.94
C THR A 232 -6.19 -13.51 3.85
N THR A 233 -6.84 -12.94 4.86
CA THR A 233 -7.78 -13.63 5.74
C THR A 233 -9.05 -14.03 4.98
N LEU A 234 -9.57 -13.16 4.11
CA LEU A 234 -10.77 -13.44 3.33
C LEU A 234 -10.60 -14.60 2.36
N ILE A 235 -9.47 -14.67 1.65
CA ILE A 235 -9.24 -15.70 0.63
C ILE A 235 -8.54 -16.95 1.18
N LYS A 236 -8.22 -16.98 2.48
CA LYS A 236 -7.50 -18.09 3.11
C LYS A 236 -8.21 -19.43 2.85
N LYS A 237 -7.51 -20.37 2.22
CA LYS A 237 -8.03 -21.70 1.82
C LYS A 237 -9.17 -21.66 0.78
N ILE A 238 -9.30 -20.59 -0.01
CA ILE A 238 -10.31 -20.48 -1.07
C ILE A 238 -9.62 -20.53 -2.44
N LYS A 239 -9.93 -21.56 -3.24
CA LYS A 239 -9.45 -21.67 -4.62
C LYS A 239 -9.99 -20.53 -5.47
N ASP A 240 -9.10 -19.89 -6.23
CA ASP A 240 -9.36 -18.67 -7.02
C ASP A 240 -9.91 -17.51 -6.18
N GLY A 241 -9.61 -17.47 -4.88
CA GLY A 241 -10.19 -16.49 -3.95
C GLY A 241 -9.97 -15.03 -4.39
N LYS A 242 -8.81 -14.70 -4.97
CA LYS A 242 -8.54 -13.37 -5.56
C LYS A 242 -9.53 -12.99 -6.64
N HIS A 243 -9.80 -13.90 -7.58
CA HIS A 243 -10.73 -13.65 -8.67
C HIS A 243 -12.16 -13.45 -8.15
N VAL A 244 -12.57 -14.26 -7.16
CA VAL A 244 -13.89 -14.11 -6.50
C VAL A 244 -13.99 -12.77 -5.78
N LEU A 245 -12.90 -12.33 -5.13
CA LEU A 245 -12.83 -11.06 -4.41
C LEU A 245 -12.92 -9.86 -5.36
N ASP A 246 -12.25 -9.92 -6.51
CA ASP A 246 -12.34 -8.91 -7.56
C ASP A 246 -13.76 -8.86 -8.17
N LEU A 247 -14.41 -10.01 -8.35
CA LEU A 247 -15.80 -10.11 -8.81
C LEU A 247 -16.80 -9.49 -7.81
N LEU A 248 -16.61 -9.74 -6.51
CA LEU A 248 -17.42 -9.12 -5.46
C LEU A 248 -17.21 -7.60 -5.39
N THR A 249 -15.98 -7.14 -5.63
CA THR A 249 -15.63 -5.72 -5.65
C THR A 249 -16.25 -5.02 -6.87
N SER A 250 -16.18 -5.63 -8.06
CA SER A 250 -16.75 -5.04 -9.29
C SER A 250 -18.27 -4.95 -9.24
N LYS A 251 -18.94 -5.92 -8.61
CA LYS A 251 -20.39 -5.88 -8.33
C LYS A 251 -20.75 -4.99 -7.13
N LYS A 252 -19.78 -4.30 -6.51
CA LYS A 252 -19.96 -3.43 -5.33
C LYS A 252 -20.59 -4.13 -4.11
N ILE A 253 -20.51 -5.46 -4.02
CA ILE A 253 -21.01 -6.22 -2.87
C ILE A 253 -20.09 -6.01 -1.67
N ILE A 254 -18.79 -6.00 -1.94
CA ILE A 254 -17.75 -5.57 -1.01
C ILE A 254 -17.06 -4.33 -1.56
N LEU A 255 -16.55 -3.50 -0.68
CA LEU A 255 -15.84 -2.27 -1.02
C LEU A 255 -14.45 -2.30 -0.39
N GLU A 256 -13.46 -1.77 -1.11
CA GLU A 256 -12.20 -1.44 -0.46
C GLU A 256 -12.44 -0.38 0.61
N TYR A 257 -11.99 -0.67 1.81
CA TYR A 257 -12.03 0.28 2.90
C TYR A 257 -10.93 1.32 2.66
N GLN A 258 -11.32 2.50 2.18
CA GLN A 258 -10.45 3.67 2.10
C GLN A 258 -10.62 4.51 3.37
N PHE A 259 -9.49 4.96 3.90
CA PHE A 259 -9.44 5.81 5.09
C PHE A 259 -9.76 7.23 4.65
N GLU A 260 -10.98 7.70 4.89
CA GLU A 260 -11.28 9.12 4.79
C GLU A 260 -10.87 9.79 6.10
N SER A 261 -10.07 10.84 5.99
CA SER A 261 -9.74 11.72 7.12
C SER A 261 -10.75 12.86 7.14
N ASP A 262 -11.65 12.86 8.13
CA ASP A 262 -12.51 14.01 8.35
C ASP A 262 -11.68 15.25 8.72
N LYS A 263 -12.02 16.39 8.09
CA LYS A 263 -11.29 17.66 8.19
C LYS A 263 -11.60 18.49 9.44
N LYS A 264 -12.35 17.96 10.41
CA LYS A 264 -12.72 18.73 11.60
C LYS A 264 -11.56 18.76 12.60
N ILE A 265 -10.74 19.81 12.49
CA ILE A 265 -9.82 20.19 13.56
C ILE A 265 -10.68 20.87 14.63
N ASN A 266 -11.03 20.13 15.67
CA ASN A 266 -11.57 20.73 16.88
C ASN A 266 -10.41 21.39 17.65
N ASN A 267 -10.63 22.58 18.18
CA ASN A 267 -9.67 23.20 19.11
C ASN A 267 -9.60 22.33 20.37
N PHE A 268 -8.54 21.53 20.52
CA PHE A 268 -8.34 20.69 21.70
C PHE A 268 -7.72 21.50 22.83
N LYS A 269 -8.34 21.44 24.01
CA LYS A 269 -7.70 21.87 25.26
C LYS A 269 -6.79 20.72 25.71
N VAL A 270 -5.49 20.98 25.83
CA VAL A 270 -4.53 19.99 26.35
C VAL A 270 -4.75 19.88 27.86
N GLU A 271 -5.29 18.74 28.31
CA GLU A 271 -5.36 18.40 29.72
C GLU A 271 -4.10 17.65 30.14
N THR A 272 -3.36 18.21 31.09
CA THR A 272 -2.18 17.60 31.68
C THR A 272 -2.53 16.89 32.98
N ILE A 273 -2.25 15.59 33.04
CA ILE A 273 -2.32 14.78 34.27
C ILE A 273 -0.90 14.72 34.88
N PHE A 274 -0.57 15.64 35.78
CA PHE A 274 0.69 15.65 36.50
C PHE A 274 0.68 14.71 37.73
N ASN A 275 1.86 14.30 38.20
CA ASN A 275 2.13 13.68 39.51
C ASN A 275 1.56 12.28 39.82
N GLU A 276 1.04 11.55 38.84
CA GLU A 276 0.60 10.16 39.05
C GLU A 276 1.58 9.12 38.51
N ASN A 277 1.54 7.89 39.02
CA ASN A 277 2.29 6.79 38.41
C ASN A 277 1.64 6.35 37.08
N LEU A 278 2.38 5.58 36.28
CA LEU A 278 1.95 5.16 34.93
C LEU A 278 0.61 4.41 34.92
N GLU A 279 0.39 3.53 35.92
CA GLU A 279 -0.83 2.72 36.02
C GLU A 279 -2.04 3.59 36.35
N ARG A 280 -1.90 4.50 37.33
CA ARG A 280 -2.98 5.39 37.73
C ARG A 280 -3.36 6.36 36.61
N ARG A 281 -2.38 6.93 35.90
CA ARG A 281 -2.63 7.71 34.69
C ARG A 281 -3.38 6.90 33.64
N SER A 282 -2.98 5.64 33.44
CA SER A 282 -3.64 4.75 32.48
C SER A 282 -5.10 4.48 32.84
N ILE A 283 -5.40 4.27 34.13
CA ILE A 283 -6.78 4.08 34.62
C ILE A 283 -7.63 5.33 34.31
N LYS A 284 -7.13 6.53 34.61
CA LYS A 284 -7.85 7.77 34.30
C LYS A 284 -8.12 7.97 32.80
N ILE A 285 -7.12 7.64 31.97
CA ILE A 285 -7.28 7.67 30.51
C ILE A 285 -8.36 6.68 30.07
N ILE A 286 -8.35 5.46 30.61
CA ILE A 286 -9.36 4.43 30.33
C ILE A 286 -10.77 4.92 30.71
N GLU A 287 -10.94 5.45 31.92
CA GLU A 287 -12.23 5.99 32.39
C GLU A 287 -12.75 7.08 31.45
N LYS A 288 -11.88 8.03 31.06
CA LYS A 288 -12.25 9.09 30.11
C LYS A 288 -12.65 8.53 28.75
N LEU A 289 -11.91 7.56 28.22
CA LEU A 289 -12.22 6.93 26.93
C LEU A 289 -13.53 6.14 26.97
N LEU A 290 -13.86 5.47 28.08
CA LEU A 290 -15.13 4.76 28.23
C LEU A 290 -16.34 5.71 28.19
N ILE A 291 -16.16 6.96 28.62
CA ILE A 291 -17.22 7.99 28.62
C ILE A 291 -17.32 8.70 27.26
N SER A 292 -16.17 9.03 26.66
CA SER A 292 -16.12 9.98 25.54
C SER A 292 -15.95 9.35 24.16
N LEU A 293 -15.44 8.12 24.05
CA LEU A 293 -15.12 7.52 22.75
C LEU A 293 -16.38 7.01 22.06
N GLY A 294 -16.76 7.65 20.95
CA GLY A 294 -17.89 7.23 20.12
C GLY A 294 -17.71 5.83 19.53
N SER A 295 -18.82 5.21 19.10
CA SER A 295 -18.83 3.84 18.58
C SER A 295 -17.99 3.63 17.31
N ALA A 296 -17.80 4.70 16.52
CA ALA A 296 -17.01 4.69 15.28
C ALA A 296 -15.65 5.42 15.42
N GLU A 297 -15.37 6.01 16.58
CA GLU A 297 -14.15 6.76 16.84
C GLU A 297 -13.01 5.84 17.30
N LYS A 298 -11.77 6.31 17.11
CA LYS A 298 -10.57 5.62 17.52
C LYS A 298 -9.76 6.50 18.46
N ALA A 299 -9.06 5.88 19.40
CA ALA A 299 -8.15 6.55 20.31
C ALA A 299 -6.73 6.02 20.12
N LEU A 300 -5.77 6.92 19.96
CA LEU A 300 -4.34 6.61 19.95
C LEU A 300 -3.70 7.05 21.27
N ILE A 301 -3.14 6.09 22.00
CA ILE A 301 -2.36 6.33 23.22
C ILE A 301 -0.90 6.03 22.91
N VAL A 302 -0.08 7.07 22.97
CA VAL A 302 1.34 7.01 22.61
C VAL A 302 2.20 6.93 23.87
N PHE A 303 2.99 5.87 23.96
CA PHE A 303 4.01 5.67 24.98
C PHE A 303 5.40 5.97 24.39
N PRO A 304 6.32 6.57 25.15
CA PRO A 304 7.69 6.82 24.66
C PRO A 304 8.39 5.53 24.18
N GLU A 305 8.20 4.43 24.93
CA GLU A 305 8.87 3.16 24.69
C GLU A 305 7.92 1.96 24.81
N VAL A 306 8.27 0.87 24.12
CA VAL A 306 7.51 -0.39 24.13
C VAL A 306 7.45 -1.00 25.53
N ILE A 307 8.48 -0.76 26.37
CA ILE A 307 8.54 -1.30 27.73
C ILE A 307 7.44 -0.72 28.63
N LEU A 308 7.13 0.58 28.48
CA LEU A 308 6.09 1.27 29.23
C LEU A 308 4.70 0.78 28.81
N LEU A 309 4.49 0.61 27.50
CA LEU A 309 3.27 0.01 26.96
C LEU A 309 3.05 -1.40 27.53
N SER A 310 4.12 -2.21 27.60
CA SER A 310 4.06 -3.60 28.07
C SER A 310 3.60 -3.69 29.53
N ARG A 311 3.99 -2.72 30.37
CA ARG A 311 3.59 -2.65 31.79
C ARG A 311 2.09 -2.45 31.98
N VAL A 312 1.45 -1.66 31.11
CA VAL A 312 0.02 -1.30 31.25
C VAL A 312 -0.90 -2.08 30.33
N LYS A 313 -0.35 -2.91 29.45
CA LYS A 313 -1.10 -3.66 28.44
C LYS A 313 -2.27 -4.44 29.03
N GLU A 314 -2.07 -5.15 30.13
CA GLU A 314 -3.13 -5.97 30.73
C GLU A 314 -4.24 -5.10 31.36
N ILE A 315 -3.93 -3.88 31.82
CA ILE A 315 -4.92 -2.92 32.33
C ILE A 315 -5.87 -2.50 31.20
N TYR A 316 -5.31 -2.07 30.07
CA TYR A 316 -6.11 -1.71 28.89
C TYR A 316 -6.85 -2.92 28.29
N LYS A 317 -6.24 -4.11 28.32
CA LYS A 317 -6.86 -5.33 27.80
C LYS A 317 -8.07 -5.75 28.62
N LYS A 318 -8.02 -5.61 29.96
CA LYS A 318 -9.18 -5.82 30.83
C LYS A 318 -10.33 -4.86 30.50
N ALA A 319 -10.03 -3.61 30.16
CA ALA A 319 -11.05 -2.61 29.85
C ALA A 319 -11.64 -2.73 28.43
N PHE A 320 -10.81 -3.00 27.42
CA PHE A 320 -11.22 -2.90 26.02
C PHE A 320 -11.27 -4.24 25.27
N GLY A 321 -10.71 -5.31 25.82
CA GLY A 321 -10.81 -6.67 25.26
C GLY A 321 -10.47 -6.75 23.77
N SER A 322 -11.43 -7.19 22.96
CA SER A 322 -11.27 -7.32 21.51
C SER A 322 -11.17 -5.98 20.77
N LYS A 323 -11.40 -4.83 21.41
CA LYS A 323 -11.25 -3.51 20.78
C LYS A 323 -9.81 -2.96 20.81
N LEU A 324 -8.91 -3.60 21.57
CA LEU A 324 -7.53 -3.15 21.76
C LEU A 324 -6.59 -3.60 20.64
N ALA A 325 -5.81 -2.66 20.10
CA ALA A 325 -4.62 -2.88 19.28
C ALA A 325 -3.36 -2.48 20.06
N THR A 326 -2.29 -3.25 19.94
CA THR A 326 -1.05 -2.98 20.69
C THR A 326 0.19 -3.14 19.82
N TRP A 327 1.06 -2.13 19.82
CA TRP A 327 2.38 -2.22 19.23
C TRP A 327 3.28 -3.19 20.01
N GLN A 328 3.93 -4.11 19.29
CA GLN A 328 4.79 -5.15 19.88
C GLN A 328 6.28 -4.99 19.51
N GLY A 329 6.69 -3.85 18.94
CA GLY A 329 8.10 -3.58 18.64
C GLY A 329 8.67 -4.20 17.36
N LYS A 330 7.93 -5.08 16.66
CA LYS A 330 8.46 -5.86 15.52
C LYS A 330 7.93 -5.39 14.16
N GLU A 331 6.66 -5.66 13.86
CA GLU A 331 6.10 -5.49 12.50
C GLU A 331 4.96 -4.47 12.50
N LYS A 332 5.19 -3.25 11.96
CA LYS A 332 4.16 -2.19 11.93
C LYS A 332 2.92 -2.61 11.13
N LEU A 333 3.12 -3.46 10.12
CA LEU A 333 2.06 -4.16 9.39
C LEU A 333 0.99 -4.75 10.31
N LYS A 334 1.38 -5.51 11.34
CA LYS A 334 0.44 -6.14 12.26
C LYS A 334 -0.40 -5.13 13.04
N LEU A 335 0.21 -4.02 13.45
CA LEU A 335 -0.51 -2.93 14.11
C LEU A 335 -1.52 -2.29 13.17
N ILE A 336 -1.13 -2.07 11.92
CA ILE A 336 -2.02 -1.50 10.90
C ILE A 336 -3.15 -2.47 10.60
N GLU A 337 -2.87 -3.74 10.35
CA GLU A 337 -3.89 -4.78 10.16
C GLU A 337 -4.91 -4.78 11.31
N GLN A 338 -4.46 -4.64 12.57
CA GLN A 338 -5.34 -4.49 13.73
C GLN A 338 -6.20 -3.22 13.66
N ILE A 339 -5.59 -2.05 13.41
CA ILE A 339 -6.32 -0.77 13.29
C ILE A 339 -7.40 -0.88 12.21
N LYS A 340 -7.02 -1.45 11.08
CA LYS A 340 -7.89 -1.64 9.92
C LYS A 340 -8.95 -2.72 10.14
N ALA A 341 -8.67 -3.76 10.93
CA ALA A 341 -9.65 -4.77 11.36
C ALA A 341 -10.66 -4.25 12.38
N GLY A 342 -10.64 -2.94 12.68
CA GLY A 342 -11.68 -2.29 13.46
C GLY A 342 -11.35 -2.03 14.93
N LYS A 343 -10.14 -2.37 15.39
CA LYS A 343 -9.70 -2.04 16.76
C LYS A 343 -9.78 -0.52 16.99
N THR A 344 -10.45 -0.10 18.06
CA THR A 344 -10.75 1.32 18.33
C THR A 344 -9.77 1.94 19.31
N VAL A 345 -9.14 1.17 20.20
CA VAL A 345 -8.15 1.70 21.15
C VAL A 345 -6.77 1.17 20.78
N ILE A 346 -5.82 2.08 20.55
CA ILE A 346 -4.52 1.77 19.96
C ILE A 346 -3.43 2.21 20.91
N LEU A 347 -2.66 1.25 21.44
CA LEU A 347 -1.45 1.55 22.21
C LEU A 347 -0.24 1.42 21.29
N ALA A 348 0.54 2.49 21.14
CA ALA A 348 1.71 2.49 20.28
C ALA A 348 2.83 3.42 20.78
N THR A 349 3.89 3.53 20.00
CA THR A 349 5.04 4.42 20.26
C THR A 349 5.12 5.53 19.21
N PRO A 350 5.98 6.56 19.33
CA PRO A 350 5.85 7.81 18.58
C PRO A 350 5.74 7.69 17.05
N PHE A 351 6.26 6.62 16.43
CA PHE A 351 6.08 6.40 15.00
C PHE A 351 4.60 6.34 14.57
N SER A 352 3.69 5.96 15.49
CA SER A 352 2.27 5.82 15.21
C SER A 352 1.58 7.14 14.90
N MET A 353 2.19 8.27 15.26
CA MET A 353 1.70 9.62 14.90
C MET A 353 1.77 9.86 13.38
N PHE A 354 2.57 9.06 12.66
CA PHE A 354 2.70 9.10 11.20
C PHE A 354 1.87 8.00 10.50
N LEU A 355 0.92 7.40 11.21
CA LEU A 355 -0.03 6.45 10.62
C LEU A 355 -1.36 7.14 10.31
N ASP A 356 -1.95 6.80 9.18
CA ASP A 356 -3.35 7.11 8.95
C ASP A 356 -4.24 6.22 9.82
N ILE A 357 -4.85 6.84 10.81
CA ILE A 357 -5.86 6.24 11.68
C ILE A 357 -7.17 6.95 11.38
N PRO A 358 -8.19 6.26 10.84
CA PRO A 358 -9.47 6.87 10.53
C PRO A 358 -10.23 7.18 11.81
N ASN A 359 -11.01 8.27 11.80
CA ASN A 359 -11.84 8.69 12.94
C ASN A 359 -11.04 8.79 14.26
N LEU A 360 -9.78 9.24 14.18
CA LEU A 360 -8.89 9.44 15.33
C LEU A 360 -9.29 10.67 16.16
#